data_AF-A0A150N001-F1
#
_entry.id   AF-A0A150N001-F1
#
_cell.length_a   1.000
_cell.length_b   1.000
_cell.length_c   1.000
_cell.angle_alpha   90.00
_cell.angle_beta   90.00
_cell.angle_gamma   90.00
#
_symmetry.space_group_name_H-M   'P 1'
#
loop_
_entity.id
_entity.type
_entity.pdbx_description
1 polymer ?
#
loop_
_entity_poly.entity_id
_entity_poly.type
_entity_poly.pdbx_seq_one_letter_code
_entity_poly.pdbx_strand_id
1 'polypeptide(L)' 'MQAQVKAYEMEYHRVPTVQELVAARYIKSDRCPNGHAVQISADGAVSESGS' A
#
# COMPACT_ATOMS: atom_id res chain seq x y z
N MET A 1 0.36 -0.36 7.22
CA MET A 1 0.25 -0.62 5.77
C MET A 1 0.88 -1.92 5.33
N GLN A 2 2.10 -2.28 5.78
CA GLN A 2 2.76 -3.53 5.36
C GLN A 2 1.85 -4.78 5.45
N ALA A 3 1.06 -4.90 6.52
CA ALA A 3 0.12 -6.01 6.70
C ALA A 3 -0.98 -6.07 5.62
N GLN A 4 -1.45 -4.92 5.12
CA GLN A 4 -2.49 -4.88 4.08
C GLN A 4 -1.94 -5.25 2.71
N VAL A 5 -0.71 -4.81 2.39
CA VAL A 5 0.00 -5.24 1.18
C VAL A 5 0.12 -6.76 1.17
N LYS A 6 0.58 -7.33 2.31
CA LYS A 6 0.74 -8.78 2.46
C LYS A 6 -0.59 -9.53 2.36
N ALA A 7 -1.66 -9.00 2.94
CA ALA A 7 -2.98 -9.61 2.85
C ALA A 7 -3.51 -9.65 1.41
N TYR A 8 -3.37 -8.56 0.66
CA TYR A 8 -3.73 -8.52 -0.76
C TYR A 8 -2.84 -9.45 -1.60
N GLU A 9 -1.53 -9.48 -1.32
CA GLU A 9 -0.60 -10.39 -2.00
C GLU A 9 -0.98 -11.85 -1.78
N MET A 10 -1.38 -12.24 -0.57
CA MET A 10 -1.85 -13.60 -0.29
C MET A 10 -3.17 -13.93 -0.98
N GLU A 11 -4.08 -12.97 -1.12
CA GLU A 11 -5.39 -13.19 -1.73
C GLU A 11 -5.33 -13.23 -3.26
N TYR A 12 -4.55 -12.32 -3.87
CA TYR A 12 -4.49 -12.14 -5.32
C TYR A 12 -3.19 -12.66 -5.96
N HIS A 13 -2.27 -13.21 -5.16
CA HIS A 13 -0.93 -13.65 -5.59
C HIS A 13 -0.15 -12.59 -6.37
N ARG A 14 -0.38 -11.30 -6.06
CA ARG A 14 0.25 -10.16 -6.72
C ARG A 14 0.48 -9.02 -5.75
N VAL A 15 1.58 -8.29 -5.94
CA VAL A 15 1.86 -7.09 -5.15
C VAL A 15 0.90 -5.97 -5.60
N PRO A 16 0.06 -5.42 -4.71
CA PRO A 16 -0.85 -4.33 -5.06
C PRO A 16 -0.13 -3.00 -5.19
N THR A 17 -0.76 -2.08 -5.92
CA THR A 17 -0.49 -0.64 -5.78
C THR A 17 -1.28 -0.03 -4.62
N VAL A 18 -0.86 1.16 -4.16
CA VAL A 18 -1.58 1.88 -3.10
C VAL A 18 -3.02 2.19 -3.52
N GLN A 19 -3.23 2.54 -4.78
CA GLN A 19 -4.56 2.79 -5.34
C GLN A 19 -5.45 1.54 -5.29
N GLU A 20 -4.90 0.36 -5.60
CA GLU A 20 -5.65 -0.90 -5.48
C GLU A 20 -6.03 -1.20 -4.03
N LEU A 21 -5.16 -0.93 -3.06
CA LEU A 21 -5.49 -1.10 -1.65
C LEU A 21 -6.59 -0.12 -1.19
N VAL A 22 -6.62 1.11 -1.71
CA VAL A 22 -7.71 2.07 -1.45
C VAL A 22 -9.00 1.57 -2.09
N ALA A 23 -8.96 1.15 -3.36
CA ALA A 23 -10.12 0.67 -4.11
C ALA A 23 -10.73 -0.60 -3.49
N ALA A 24 -9.88 -1.54 -3.06
CA ALA A 24 -10.26 -2.75 -2.35
C ALA A 24 -10.57 -2.51 -0.86
N ARG A 25 -10.55 -1.25 -0.41
CA ARG A 25 -10.83 -0.82 0.98
C ARG A 25 -9.96 -1.45 2.05
N TYR A 26 -8.77 -1.92 1.70
CA TYR A 26 -7.76 -2.31 2.68
C TYR A 26 -7.25 -1.10 3.45
N ILE A 27 -7.14 0.07 2.80
CA ILE A 27 -6.73 1.35 3.41
C ILE A 27 -7.73 2.45 3.08
N LYS A 28 -7.77 3.49 3.92
CA LYS A 28 -8.68 4.63 3.74
C LYS A 28 -8.12 5.72 2.82
N SER A 29 -6.80 5.86 2.74
CA SER A 29 -6.12 6.84 1.88
C SER A 29 -4.74 6.33 1.53
N ASP A 30 -4.21 6.87 0.45
CA ASP A 30 -2.84 6.72 -0.07
C ASP A 30 -1.78 7.56 0.67
N ARG A 31 -2.18 8.23 1.76
CA ARG A 31 -1.30 9.10 2.56
C ARG A 31 -1.11 8.55 3.96
N CYS A 32 0.12 8.63 4.44
CA CYS A 32 0.42 8.39 5.84
C CYS A 32 -0.16 9.51 6.72
N PRO A 33 -0.38 9.25 8.02
CA PRO A 33 -0.82 10.27 8.99
C PRO A 33 0.10 11.51 9.03
N ASN A 34 1.36 11.33 8.65
CA ASN A 34 2.39 12.37 8.58
C ASN A 34 2.27 13.26 7.32
N GLY A 35 1.32 12.98 6.43
CA GLY A 35 1.13 13.73 5.17
C GLY A 35 1.99 13.25 4.00
N HIS A 36 2.94 12.34 4.24
CA HIS A 36 3.75 11.73 3.18
C HIS A 36 2.94 10.78 2.30
N ALA A 37 3.26 10.77 1.00
CA ALA A 37 2.66 9.84 0.05
C ALA A 37 3.25 8.45 0.29
N VAL A 38 2.41 7.43 0.20
CA VAL A 38 2.84 6.05 0.34
C VAL A 38 3.18 5.48 -1.04
N GLN A 39 4.30 4.79 -1.11
CA GLN A 39 4.75 4.06 -2.29
C GLN A 39 4.91 2.58 -1.92
N ILE A 40 4.47 1.69 -2.81
CA ILE A 40 4.70 0.25 -2.67
C ILE A 40 5.69 -0.15 -3.76
N SER A 41 6.82 -0.73 -3.35
CA SER A 41 7.84 -1.26 -4.23
C SER A 41 7.40 -2.59 -4.85
N ALA A 42 8.08 -3.03 -5.92
CA ALA A 42 7.76 -4.28 -6.62
C ALA A 42 7.90 -5.54 -5.75
N ASP A 43 8.67 -5.46 -4.65
CA ASP A 43 8.83 -6.52 -3.66
C ASP A 43 7.76 -6.48 -2.54
N GLY A 44 6.85 -5.51 -2.57
CA GLY A 44 5.83 -5.32 -1.55
C GLY A 44 6.30 -4.54 -0.31
N ALA A 45 7.50 -3.96 -0.31
CA ALA A 45 7.91 -2.98 0.69
C ALA A 45 7.09 -1.69 0.58
N VAL A 46 6.58 -1.22 1.72
CA VAL A 46 5.93 0.08 1.83
C VAL A 46 6.97 1.13 2.23
N SER A 47 7.14 2.14 1.40
CA SER A 47 8.01 3.28 1.66
C SER A 47 7.22 4.58 1.64
N GLU A 48 7.69 5.57 2.39
CA GLU A 48 7.12 6.93 2.37
C GLU A 48 7.95 7.77 1.39
N SER A 49 7.28 8.38 0.41
CA SER A 49 7.87 9.38 -0.47
C SER A 49 7.57 10.76 0.12
N GLY A 50 8.50 11.26 0.92
CA GLY A 50 8.50 12.61 1.45
C GLY A 50 9.57 13.45 0.77
N SER A 51 9.17 14.50 0.07
CA SER A 51 10.03 15.60 -0.37
C SER A 51 10.30 16.57 0.77
#